data_AF-A0A820JAW4-F1
#
_entry.id   AF-A0A820JAW4-F1
#
_cell.length_a   1.000
_cell.length_b   1.000
_cell.length_c   1.000
_cell.angle_alpha   90.00
_cell.angle_beta   90.00
_cell.angle_gamma   90.00
#
_symmetry.space_group_name_H-M   'P 1'
#
loop_
_entity.id
_entity.type
_entity.pdbx_description
1 polymer ?
#
loop_
_entity_poly.entity_id
_entity_poly.type
_entity_poly.pdbx_seq_one_letter_code
_entity_poly.pdbx_strand_id
1 'polypeptide(L)'
;ENEFCRLFYGEDTFYKLPKAYLYFELRNPLGNIDPLHSNMNTLYVELVEDSLTEIVYPAQLGGLHYELSALNYGIQLTVYGFNHKIKQLLETIIDRMVNIKVNPQRFEIIKEKVKGSLQNFHRDDPYEMARYGVRYLIAEHQWDKDELLSCIDNITAHDLDSFITRMLTRFFTNSLMYGNLTKDVSRN
;
A
#
# COMPACT_ATOMS: atom_id res chain seq x y z
N GLU A 1 7.92 -2.68 21.56
CA GLU A 1 7.98 -3.78 20.58
C GLU A 1 7.19 -4.93 21.16
N ASN A 2 6.30 -5.52 20.37
CA ASN A 2 5.67 -6.79 20.70
C ASN A 2 5.81 -7.73 19.49
N GLU A 3 5.29 -8.95 19.58
CA GLU A 3 5.39 -9.95 18.50
C GLU A 3 4.68 -9.53 17.19
N PHE A 4 3.85 -8.48 17.22
CA PHE A 4 2.99 -8.07 16.11
C PHE A 4 3.34 -6.70 15.52
N CYS A 5 4.03 -5.82 16.27
CA CYS A 5 4.39 -4.50 15.82
C CYS A 5 5.67 -3.92 16.45
N ARG A 6 6.34 -3.09 15.67
CA ARG A 6 7.48 -2.25 16.04
C ARG A 6 7.14 -0.80 15.71
N LEU A 7 7.25 0.08 16.70
CA LEU A 7 6.98 1.51 16.55
C LEU A 7 8.25 2.31 16.82
N PHE A 8 8.67 3.10 15.84
CA PHE A 8 9.65 4.16 15.96
C PHE A 8 8.92 5.49 16.12
N TYR A 9 9.35 6.31 17.07
CA TYR A 9 8.75 7.62 17.31
C TYR A 9 9.85 8.68 17.41
N GLY A 10 9.65 9.80 16.72
CA GLY A 10 10.51 10.98 16.81
C GLY A 10 9.69 12.27 16.84
N GLU A 11 9.93 13.11 17.84
CA GLU A 11 9.33 14.44 17.88
C GLU A 11 10.14 15.40 17.00
N ASP A 12 9.45 16.28 16.26
CA ASP A 12 10.12 17.32 15.47
C ASP A 12 10.63 18.45 16.37
N THR A 13 11.93 18.43 16.66
CA THR A 13 12.61 19.47 17.43
C THR A 13 13.18 20.60 16.57
N PHE A 14 13.23 20.43 15.25
CA PHE A 14 13.93 21.34 14.34
C PHE A 14 12.97 22.32 13.65
N TYR A 15 11.96 21.82 12.94
CA TYR A 15 11.08 22.67 12.11
C TYR A 15 9.92 23.27 12.92
N LYS A 16 9.43 22.55 13.93
CA LYS A 16 8.35 22.97 14.84
C LYS A 16 7.08 23.40 14.10
N LEU A 17 6.81 22.75 12.96
CA LEU A 17 5.60 22.97 12.18
C LEU A 17 4.45 22.08 12.70
N PRO A 18 3.18 22.45 12.50
CA PRO A 18 2.03 21.63 12.85
C PRO A 18 1.84 20.48 11.84
N LYS A 19 2.92 19.76 11.53
CA LYS A 19 2.94 18.68 10.54
C LYS A 19 3.40 17.38 11.18
N ALA A 20 2.90 16.29 10.62
CA ALA A 20 3.24 14.94 11.01
C ALA A 20 3.44 14.07 9.78
N TYR A 21 4.23 13.01 9.96
CA TYR A 21 4.54 11.98 8.98
C TYR A 21 4.37 10.64 9.67
N LEU A 22 3.40 9.87 9.20
CA LEU A 22 3.08 8.54 9.69
C LEU A 22 3.42 7.55 8.58
N TYR A 23 4.17 6.53 8.92
CA TYR A 23 4.64 5.53 7.99
C TYR A 23 4.37 4.16 8.57
N PHE A 24 3.82 3.27 7.77
CA PHE A 24 3.44 1.92 8.16
C PHE A 24 3.85 0.95 7.04
N GLU A 25 4.60 -0.08 7.41
CA GLU A 25 4.79 -1.28 6.59
C GLU A 25 4.03 -2.43 7.23
N LEU A 26 3.04 -2.95 6.52
CA LEU A 26 2.35 -4.18 6.88
C LEU A 26 3.08 -5.32 6.17
N ARG A 27 3.87 -6.09 6.92
CA ARG A 27 4.68 -7.17 6.39
C ARG A 27 3.92 -8.48 6.47
N ASN A 28 3.69 -9.08 5.32
CA ASN A 28 3.14 -10.42 5.19
C ASN A 28 3.81 -11.12 4.00
N PRO A 29 4.53 -12.23 4.22
CA PRO A 29 5.17 -12.98 3.13
C PRO A 29 4.19 -13.37 2.03
N LEU A 30 2.91 -13.61 2.37
CA LEU A 30 1.83 -13.93 1.43
C LEU A 30 1.78 -12.96 0.25
N GLY A 31 2.10 -11.68 0.43
CA GLY A 31 1.97 -10.66 -0.60
C GLY A 31 2.89 -10.84 -1.81
N ASN A 32 3.87 -11.75 -1.78
CA ASN A 32 4.82 -11.93 -2.88
C ASN A 32 5.37 -13.37 -3.01
N ILE A 33 4.69 -14.38 -2.47
CA ILE A 33 5.17 -15.79 -2.50
C ILE A 33 5.28 -16.31 -3.93
N ASP A 34 4.36 -15.91 -4.79
CA ASP A 34 4.32 -16.25 -6.21
C ASP A 34 3.76 -15.05 -7.03
N PRO A 35 3.86 -15.08 -8.37
CA PRO A 35 3.35 -14.01 -9.23
C PRO A 35 1.85 -13.74 -9.04
N LEU A 36 1.05 -14.77 -8.73
CA LEU A 36 -0.39 -14.66 -8.55
C LEU A 36 -0.70 -13.83 -7.29
N HIS A 37 -0.04 -14.12 -6.17
CA HIS A 37 -0.19 -13.35 -4.93
C HIS A 37 0.39 -11.94 -5.05
N SER A 38 1.49 -11.76 -5.78
CA SER A 38 2.01 -10.42 -6.09
C SER A 38 1.00 -9.57 -6.85
N ASN A 39 0.30 -10.15 -7.83
CA ASN A 39 -0.78 -9.47 -8.53
C ASN A 39 -1.99 -9.21 -7.60
N MET A 40 -2.39 -10.18 -6.76
CA MET A 40 -3.47 -9.97 -5.79
C MET A 40 -3.15 -8.84 -4.80
N ASN A 41 -1.89 -8.71 -4.38
CA ASN A 41 -1.44 -7.62 -3.50
C ASN A 41 -1.57 -6.25 -4.20
N THR A 42 -1.12 -6.14 -5.45
CA THR A 42 -1.27 -4.93 -6.27
C THR A 42 -2.74 -4.60 -6.52
N LEU A 43 -3.56 -5.57 -6.90
CA LEU A 43 -5.00 -5.40 -7.13
C LEU A 43 -5.73 -4.94 -5.87
N TYR A 44 -5.36 -5.47 -4.71
CA TYR A 44 -5.92 -5.04 -3.44
C TYR A 44 -5.59 -3.57 -3.14
N VAL A 45 -4.32 -3.16 -3.27
CA VAL A 45 -3.90 -1.78 -3.06
C VAL A 45 -4.64 -0.83 -3.99
N GLU A 46 -4.70 -1.14 -5.28
CA GLU A 46 -5.42 -0.36 -6.29
C GLU A 46 -6.92 -0.26 -5.99
N LEU A 47 -7.54 -1.35 -5.53
CA LEU A 47 -8.94 -1.37 -5.11
C LEU A 47 -9.19 -0.47 -3.89
N VAL A 48 -8.28 -0.48 -2.92
CA VAL A 48 -8.35 0.40 -1.75
C VAL A 48 -8.22 1.86 -2.16
N GLU A 49 -7.21 2.21 -2.95
CA GLU A 49 -7.01 3.59 -3.44
C GLU A 49 -8.21 4.11 -4.23
N ASP A 50 -8.73 3.27 -5.12
CA ASP A 50 -9.93 3.58 -5.90
C ASP A 50 -11.13 3.89 -5.00
N SER A 51 -11.34 3.07 -3.96
CA SER A 51 -12.44 3.26 -3.00
C SER A 51 -12.25 4.47 -2.07
N LEU A 52 -11.00 4.92 -1.88
CA LEU A 52 -10.67 6.06 -1.02
C LEU A 52 -10.74 7.39 -1.75
N THR A 53 -10.63 7.39 -3.07
CA THR A 53 -10.46 8.60 -3.89
C THR A 53 -11.47 9.71 -3.56
N GLU A 54 -12.77 9.38 -3.48
CA GLU A 54 -13.80 10.38 -3.16
C GLU A 54 -13.78 10.81 -1.69
N ILE A 55 -13.45 9.88 -0.78
CA ILE A 55 -13.48 10.10 0.68
C ILE A 55 -12.34 11.03 1.11
N VAL A 56 -11.15 10.83 0.54
CA VAL A 56 -9.93 11.53 0.95
C VAL A 56 -9.71 12.85 0.22
N TYR A 57 -10.44 13.11 -0.87
CA TYR A 57 -10.31 14.32 -1.67
C TYR A 57 -10.44 15.63 -0.84
N PRO A 58 -11.43 15.78 0.07
CA PRO A 58 -11.48 16.95 0.95
C PRO A 58 -10.29 17.07 1.91
N ALA A 59 -9.73 15.95 2.34
CA ALA A 59 -8.53 15.94 3.20
C ALA A 59 -7.30 16.44 2.41
N GLN A 60 -7.16 16.04 1.15
CA GLN A 60 -6.10 16.51 0.24
C GLN A 60 -6.17 18.01 0.00
N LEU A 61 -7.37 18.56 -0.23
CA LEU A 61 -7.57 20.02 -0.30
C LEU A 61 -7.17 20.72 1.02
N GLY A 62 -7.35 20.04 2.15
CA GLY A 62 -6.93 20.49 3.47
C GLY A 62 -5.45 20.30 3.78
N GLY A 63 -4.61 19.88 2.82
CA GLY A 63 -3.17 19.69 2.99
C GLY A 63 -2.80 18.38 3.72
N LEU A 64 -3.65 17.36 3.65
CA LEU A 64 -3.37 16.01 4.10
C LEU A 64 -3.23 15.06 2.92
N HIS A 65 -2.14 14.33 2.86
CA HIS A 65 -1.83 13.41 1.78
C HIS A 65 -1.61 12.00 2.33
N TYR A 66 -1.81 11.02 1.47
CA TYR A 66 -1.47 9.64 1.74
C TYR A 66 -0.93 8.99 0.48
N GLU A 67 -0.15 7.94 0.66
CA GLU A 67 0.38 7.09 -0.41
C GLU A 67 0.21 5.64 0.06
N LEU A 68 -0.42 4.81 -0.77
CA LEU A 68 -0.54 3.38 -0.54
C LEU A 68 0.21 2.64 -1.64
N SER A 69 0.94 1.58 -1.29
CA SER A 69 1.75 0.86 -2.30
C SER A 69 1.90 -0.61 -1.93
N ALA A 70 1.85 -1.46 -2.94
CA ALA A 70 2.21 -2.87 -2.82
C ALA A 70 3.73 -3.02 -2.83
N LEU A 71 4.27 -3.74 -1.86
CA LEU A 71 5.69 -4.08 -1.74
C LEU A 71 5.88 -5.59 -1.92
N ASN A 72 7.12 -5.99 -2.24
CA ASN A 72 7.53 -7.40 -2.34
C ASN A 72 7.40 -8.19 -1.02
N TYR A 73 7.01 -7.55 0.09
CA TYR A 73 6.83 -8.21 1.39
C TYR A 73 5.55 -7.76 2.10
N GLY A 74 4.62 -7.13 1.39
CA GLY A 74 3.35 -6.69 1.94
C GLY A 74 2.93 -5.33 1.40
N ILE A 75 2.56 -4.40 2.29
CA ILE A 75 1.94 -3.11 1.91
C ILE A 75 2.59 -1.99 2.69
N GLN A 76 2.78 -0.85 2.02
CA GLN A 76 3.23 0.38 2.63
C GLN A 76 2.10 1.40 2.60
N LEU A 77 1.85 2.04 3.74
CA LEU A 77 0.99 3.20 3.88
C LEU A 77 1.79 4.35 4.49
N THR A 78 1.79 5.48 3.78
CA THR A 78 2.30 6.75 4.29
C THR A 78 1.15 7.73 4.42
N VAL A 79 1.06 8.46 5.52
CA VAL A 79 0.12 9.58 5.71
C VAL A 79 0.87 10.78 6.23
N TYR A 80 0.73 11.94 5.60
CA TYR A 80 1.48 13.13 5.95
C TYR A 80 0.71 14.42 5.72
N GLY A 81 1.05 15.47 6.47
CA GLY A 81 0.38 16.76 6.39
C GLY A 81 0.11 17.36 7.76
N PHE A 82 -0.96 18.14 7.90
CA PHE A 82 -1.31 18.82 9.16
C PHE A 82 -1.72 17.85 10.27
N ASN A 83 -1.11 17.98 11.46
CA ASN A 83 -1.30 17.02 12.56
C ASN A 83 -2.74 16.97 13.12
N HIS A 84 -3.53 18.05 13.05
CA HIS A 84 -4.87 18.13 13.66
C HIS A 84 -5.87 17.08 13.14
N LYS A 85 -5.81 16.70 11.86
CA LYS A 85 -6.75 15.73 11.24
C LYS A 85 -6.07 14.47 10.71
N ILE A 86 -4.77 14.31 10.93
CA ILE A 86 -4.00 13.18 10.38
C ILE A 86 -4.47 11.83 10.94
N LYS A 87 -4.85 11.80 12.23
CA LYS A 87 -5.39 10.59 12.87
C LYS A 87 -6.72 10.16 12.24
N GLN A 88 -7.63 11.10 12.01
CA GLN A 88 -8.92 10.82 11.38
C GLN A 88 -8.77 10.28 9.96
N LEU A 89 -7.83 10.84 9.18
CA LEU A 89 -7.52 10.32 7.85
C LEU A 89 -6.96 8.89 7.93
N LEU A 90 -6.00 8.65 8.83
CA LEU A 90 -5.44 7.32 9.04
C LEU A 90 -6.51 6.29 9.41
N GLU A 91 -7.38 6.61 10.38
CA GLU A 91 -8.49 5.73 10.79
C GLU A 91 -9.43 5.42 9.62
N THR A 92 -9.73 6.40 8.79
CA THR A 92 -10.58 6.22 7.60
C THR A 92 -9.93 5.30 6.57
N ILE A 93 -8.63 5.42 6.34
CA ILE A 93 -7.86 4.56 5.42
C ILE A 93 -7.81 3.13 5.97
N ILE A 94 -7.50 2.96 7.26
CA ILE A 94 -7.42 1.65 7.90
C ILE A 94 -8.79 0.96 7.89
N ASP A 95 -9.87 1.69 8.24
CA ASP A 95 -11.24 1.16 8.19
C ASP A 95 -11.57 0.66 6.78
N ARG A 96 -11.21 1.44 5.76
CA ARG A 96 -11.40 1.02 4.36
C ARG A 96 -10.59 -0.21 4.01
N MET A 97 -9.31 -0.28 4.40
CA MET A 97 -8.45 -1.45 4.16
C MET A 97 -9.03 -2.72 4.79
N VAL A 98 -9.52 -2.63 6.03
CA VAL A 98 -10.03 -3.79 6.77
C VAL A 98 -11.40 -4.24 6.28
N ASN A 99 -12.29 -3.30 5.97
CA ASN A 99 -13.70 -3.57 5.69
C ASN A 99 -14.06 -3.49 4.19
N ILE A 100 -13.07 -3.48 3.30
CA ILE A 100 -13.32 -3.43 1.86
C ILE A 100 -14.12 -4.65 1.40
N LYS A 101 -15.08 -4.43 0.53
CA LYS A 101 -15.82 -5.50 -0.15
C LYS A 101 -15.46 -5.48 -1.62
N VAL A 102 -14.99 -6.61 -2.13
CA VAL A 102 -14.63 -6.75 -3.54
C VAL A 102 -15.90 -6.75 -4.38
N ASN A 103 -16.17 -5.62 -5.06
CA ASN A 103 -17.23 -5.57 -6.07
C ASN A 103 -16.71 -6.19 -7.38
N PRO A 104 -17.30 -7.28 -7.90
CA PRO A 104 -16.83 -7.94 -9.12
C PRO A 104 -16.71 -7.01 -10.34
N GLN A 105 -17.64 -6.08 -10.51
CA GLN A 105 -17.60 -5.14 -11.64
C GLN A 105 -16.42 -4.17 -11.53
N ARG A 106 -16.15 -3.68 -10.32
CA ARG A 106 -15.02 -2.77 -10.09
C ARG A 106 -13.69 -3.49 -10.15
N PHE A 107 -13.65 -4.74 -9.65
CA PHE A 107 -12.51 -5.62 -9.75
C PHE A 107 -12.06 -5.80 -11.21
N GLU A 108 -12.96 -6.10 -12.15
CA GLU A 108 -12.57 -6.26 -13.56
C GLU A 108 -11.99 -4.97 -14.17
N ILE A 109 -12.54 -3.80 -13.84
CA ILE A 109 -12.00 -2.51 -14.30
C ILE A 109 -10.57 -2.31 -13.80
N ILE A 110 -10.32 -2.59 -12.52
CA ILE A 110 -9.01 -2.43 -11.90
C ILE A 110 -8.03 -3.49 -12.42
N LYS A 111 -8.50 -4.72 -12.64
CA LYS A 111 -7.71 -5.79 -13.26
C LYS A 111 -7.21 -5.39 -14.64
N GLU A 112 -8.09 -4.85 -15.48
CA GLU A 112 -7.70 -4.33 -16.80
C GLU A 112 -6.73 -3.14 -16.70
N LYS A 113 -6.90 -2.24 -15.72
CA LYS A 113 -5.95 -1.15 -15.46
C LYS A 113 -4.56 -1.68 -15.11
N VAL A 114 -4.46 -2.63 -14.18
CA VAL A 114 -3.18 -3.24 -13.77
C VAL A 114 -2.56 -4.02 -14.93
N LYS A 115 -3.36 -4.79 -15.66
CA LYS A 115 -2.90 -5.51 -16.87
C LYS A 115 -2.35 -4.56 -17.92
N GLY A 116 -3.05 -3.45 -18.19
CA GLY A 116 -2.59 -2.41 -19.13
C GLY A 116 -1.28 -1.76 -18.68
N SER A 117 -1.11 -1.50 -17.37
CA SER A 117 0.15 -1.00 -16.82
C SER A 117 1.31 -1.98 -17.03
N LEU A 118 1.08 -3.27 -16.79
CA LEU A 118 2.09 -4.31 -17.04
C LEU A 118 2.45 -4.42 -18.54
N GLN A 119 1.47 -4.35 -19.44
CA GLN A 119 1.71 -4.39 -20.89
C GLN A 119 2.44 -3.15 -21.41
N ASN A 120 2.15 -1.98 -20.84
CA ASN A 120 2.78 -0.72 -21.24
C ASN A 120 4.22 -0.59 -20.75
N PHE A 121 4.67 -1.45 -19.82
CA PHE A 121 6.05 -1.43 -19.31
C PHE A 121 7.11 -1.52 -20.42
N HIS A 122 6.89 -2.31 -21.47
CA HIS A 122 7.81 -2.40 -22.61
C HIS A 122 7.85 -1.15 -23.50
N ARG A 123 6.95 -0.19 -23.25
CA ARG A 123 6.88 1.11 -23.92
C ARG A 123 7.42 2.24 -23.06
N ASP A 124 7.85 1.94 -21.83
CA ASP A 124 8.49 2.91 -20.95
C ASP A 124 9.85 3.34 -21.50
N ASP A 125 10.34 4.48 -21.01
CA ASP A 125 11.62 5.01 -21.43
C ASP A 125 12.76 3.99 -21.16
N PRO A 126 13.76 3.87 -22.06
CA PRO A 126 14.84 2.89 -21.93
C PRO A 126 15.60 2.94 -20.59
N TYR A 127 15.67 4.11 -19.95
CA TYR A 127 16.34 4.25 -18.65
C TYR A 127 15.53 3.60 -17.51
N GLU A 128 14.20 3.63 -17.57
CA GLU A 128 13.34 2.95 -16.58
C GLU A 128 13.37 1.45 -16.77
N MET A 129 13.41 0.97 -18.02
CA MET A 129 13.64 -0.45 -18.31
C MET A 129 15.00 -0.92 -17.77
N ALA A 130 16.07 -0.15 -17.97
CA ALA A 130 17.39 -0.47 -17.44
C ALA A 130 17.39 -0.48 -15.89
N ARG A 131 16.76 0.52 -15.26
CA ARG A 131 16.61 0.59 -13.80
C ARG A 131 15.87 -0.64 -13.27
N TYR A 132 14.77 -1.01 -13.91
CA TYR A 132 14.00 -2.21 -13.55
C TYR A 132 14.85 -3.47 -13.70
N GLY A 133 15.57 -3.63 -14.81
CA GLY A 133 16.45 -4.78 -15.04
C GLY A 133 17.54 -4.92 -13.98
N VAL A 134 18.17 -3.81 -13.58
CA VAL A 134 19.15 -3.82 -12.47
C VAL A 134 18.50 -4.24 -11.16
N ARG A 135 17.31 -3.73 -10.84
CA ARG A 135 16.58 -4.12 -9.62
C ARG A 135 16.20 -5.60 -9.65
N TYR A 136 15.72 -6.10 -10.78
CA TYR A 136 15.36 -7.50 -10.99
C TYR A 136 16.57 -8.43 -10.79
N LEU A 137 17.74 -8.06 -11.31
CA LEU A 137 18.97 -8.87 -11.18
C LEU A 137 19.54 -8.91 -9.76
N ILE A 138 19.32 -7.86 -8.96
CA ILE A 138 19.90 -7.73 -7.61
C ILE A 138 18.89 -8.19 -6.54
N ALA A 139 17.59 -8.11 -6.81
CA ALA A 139 16.56 -8.53 -5.87
C ALA A 139 16.55 -10.06 -5.75
N GLU A 140 16.53 -10.55 -4.51
CA GLU A 140 16.44 -11.99 -4.24
C GLU A 140 15.09 -12.59 -4.68
N HIS A 141 14.01 -11.80 -4.55
CA HIS A 141 12.66 -12.19 -4.90
C HIS A 141 11.95 -11.04 -5.63
N GLN A 142 11.95 -11.10 -6.96
CA GLN A 142 11.19 -10.20 -7.84
C GLN A 142 10.68 -11.00 -9.03
N TRP A 143 9.40 -10.81 -9.36
CA TRP A 143 8.75 -11.51 -10.48
C TRP A 143 8.93 -10.73 -11.77
N ASP A 144 9.08 -11.46 -12.87
CA ASP A 144 9.13 -10.84 -14.18
C ASP A 144 7.74 -10.28 -14.58
N LYS A 145 7.74 -9.25 -15.42
CA LYS A 145 6.48 -8.63 -15.87
C LYS A 145 5.66 -9.60 -16.72
N ASP A 146 6.29 -10.45 -17.52
CA ASP A 146 5.60 -11.46 -18.33
C ASP A 146 5.00 -12.57 -17.45
N GLU A 147 5.69 -12.95 -16.37
CA GLU A 147 5.14 -13.90 -15.38
C GLU A 147 3.90 -13.33 -14.70
N LEU A 148 3.94 -12.06 -14.28
CA LEU A 148 2.78 -11.37 -13.71
C LEU A 148 1.64 -11.28 -14.73
N LEU A 149 1.91 -10.95 -15.99
CA LEU A 149 0.92 -10.90 -17.07
C LEU A 149 0.27 -12.26 -17.33
N SER A 150 1.05 -13.35 -17.29
CA SER A 150 0.54 -14.70 -17.53
C SER A 150 -0.46 -15.17 -16.46
N CYS A 151 -0.33 -14.67 -15.24
CA CYS A 151 -1.13 -15.10 -14.08
C CYS A 151 -2.33 -14.20 -13.80
N ILE A 152 -2.31 -12.93 -14.23
CA ILE A 152 -3.33 -11.94 -13.86
C ILE A 152 -4.73 -12.37 -14.30
N ASP A 153 -4.85 -12.97 -15.48
CA ASP A 153 -6.14 -13.37 -16.06
C ASP A 153 -6.84 -14.47 -15.24
N ASN A 154 -6.07 -15.30 -14.52
CA ASN A 154 -6.59 -16.39 -13.69
C ASN A 154 -7.16 -15.91 -12.34
N ILE A 155 -6.93 -14.66 -11.95
CA ILE A 155 -7.38 -14.12 -10.67
C ILE A 155 -8.86 -13.76 -10.76
N THR A 156 -9.66 -14.28 -9.84
CA THR A 156 -11.08 -13.92 -9.68
C THR A 156 -11.30 -12.97 -8.51
N ALA A 157 -12.44 -12.28 -8.50
CA ALA A 157 -12.85 -11.44 -7.36
C ALA A 157 -12.94 -12.23 -6.03
N HIS A 158 -13.34 -13.51 -6.10
CA HIS A 158 -13.41 -14.38 -4.93
C HIS A 158 -12.02 -14.73 -4.38
N ASP A 159 -11.04 -14.97 -5.26
CA ASP A 159 -9.67 -15.24 -4.86
C ASP A 159 -9.06 -14.01 -4.17
N LEU A 160 -9.34 -12.81 -4.70
CA LEU A 160 -8.91 -11.56 -4.10
C LEU A 160 -9.52 -11.37 -2.71
N ASP A 161 -10.82 -11.60 -2.53
CA ASP A 161 -11.50 -11.49 -1.23
C ASP A 161 -10.91 -12.47 -0.19
N SER A 162 -10.66 -13.70 -0.61
CA SER A 162 -9.98 -14.73 0.20
C SER A 162 -8.55 -14.32 0.55
N PHE A 163 -7.82 -13.73 -0.40
CA PHE A 163 -6.47 -13.22 -0.20
C PHE A 163 -6.44 -12.08 0.81
N ILE A 164 -7.33 -11.10 0.70
CA ILE A 164 -7.42 -9.96 1.63
C ILE A 164 -7.61 -10.46 3.06
N THR A 165 -8.55 -11.39 3.26
CA THR A 165 -8.82 -11.99 4.57
C THR A 165 -7.56 -12.65 5.14
N ARG A 166 -6.87 -13.48 4.34
CA ARG A 166 -5.62 -14.16 4.76
C ARG A 166 -4.49 -13.18 5.04
N MET A 167 -4.37 -12.13 4.22
CA MET A 167 -3.32 -11.11 4.33
C MET A 167 -3.46 -10.32 5.64
N LEU A 168 -4.70 -9.97 6.01
CA LEU A 168 -5.02 -9.23 7.24
C LEU A 168 -5.12 -10.11 8.49
N THR A 169 -5.12 -11.44 8.37
CA THR A 169 -5.20 -12.34 9.54
C THR A 169 -3.88 -12.40 10.32
N ARG A 170 -2.73 -12.36 9.62
CA ARG A 170 -1.40 -12.43 10.25
C ARG A 170 -0.43 -11.54 9.48
N PHE A 171 -0.06 -10.42 10.08
CA PHE A 171 0.96 -9.53 9.56
C PHE A 171 1.77 -8.95 10.72
N PHE A 172 2.97 -8.47 10.39
CA PHE A 172 3.80 -7.71 11.32
C PHE A 172 3.88 -6.27 10.85
N THR A 173 3.70 -5.31 11.75
CA THR A 173 3.73 -3.88 11.38
C THR A 173 5.03 -3.21 11.83
N ASN A 174 5.80 -2.64 10.90
CA ASN A 174 6.77 -1.61 11.23
C ASN A 174 6.11 -0.24 11.07
N SER A 175 6.19 0.60 12.10
CA SER A 175 5.62 1.94 12.06
C SER A 175 6.68 2.97 12.42
N LEU A 176 6.67 4.11 11.72
CA LEU A 176 7.41 5.30 12.10
C LEU A 176 6.42 6.46 12.22
N MET A 177 6.43 7.11 13.37
CA MET A 177 5.66 8.33 13.62
C MET A 177 6.63 9.48 13.90
N TYR A 178 6.62 10.47 13.03
CA TYR A 178 7.47 11.65 13.15
C TYR A 178 6.66 12.94 13.08
N GLY A 179 7.04 13.94 13.88
CA GLY A 179 6.49 15.30 13.76
C GLY A 179 5.92 15.84 15.08
N ASN A 180 5.01 16.81 14.96
CA ASN A 180 4.34 17.43 16.09
C ASN A 180 3.18 16.57 16.60
N LEU A 181 3.51 15.43 17.20
CA LEU A 181 2.57 14.46 17.78
C LEU A 181 2.96 14.23 19.24
N THR A 182 2.01 14.32 20.18
CA THR A 182 2.27 13.95 21.58
C THR A 182 2.38 12.43 21.75
N LYS A 183 3.24 11.98 22.67
CA LYS A 183 3.49 10.54 22.94
C LYS A 183 2.21 9.73 23.21
N ASP A 184 1.18 10.31 23.82
CA ASP A 184 -0.09 9.62 24.07
C ASP A 184 -0.91 9.32 22.81
N VAL A 185 -0.73 10.12 21.76
CA VAL A 185 -1.37 9.90 20.45
C VAL A 185 -0.65 8.82 19.64
N SER A 186 0.64 8.58 19.93
CA SER A 186 1.45 7.60 19.20
C SER A 186 1.24 6.13 19.60
N ARG A 187 0.62 5.88 20.76
CA ARG A 187 0.47 4.52 21.34
C ARG A 187 -0.93 3.91 21.19
N ASN A 188 -1.91 4.69 20.76
CA ASN A 188 -3.32 4.29 20.60
C ASN A 188 -3.72 4.31 19.14
#